data_AF-A0A977QPM0-F1
#
_entry.id   AF-A0A977QPM0-F1
#
_cell.length_a   1.000
_cell.length_b   1.000
_cell.length_c   1.000
_cell.angle_alpha   90.00
_cell.angle_beta   90.00
_cell.angle_gamma   90.00
#
_symmetry.space_group_name_H-M   'P 1'
#
loop_
_entity.id
_entity.type
_entity.pdbx_description
1 polymer ?
#
loop_
_entity_poly.entity_id
_entity_poly.type
_entity_poly.pdbx_seq_one_letter_code
_entity_poly.pdbx_strand_id
1 'polypeptide(L)'
;ADSVTWNPHKLLAAPQQCSTFLTKHKTILKECHSSNATYLFQKDKFYDTSYDTGDKHIQCGRRADVLKFWFMWKAKGHSGFEKHIEKVFDNAQYFLQHIKKREGFKIVLEKPECTNVMFWYVPKCLRGCESDPDYYERLHKVAPKIKERMIKDGCMMVTYQPQGELVNFFRIVFQNSALDHKDMIYFADEFERLGSEIIV
;
A
#
# COMPACT_ATOMS: atom_id res chain seq x y z
N ALA A 1 17.26 -2.42 -15.13
CA ALA A 1 17.54 -2.84 -13.75
C ALA A 1 18.21 -4.21 -13.74
N ASP A 2 19.11 -4.50 -12.80
CA ASP A 2 19.76 -5.81 -12.63
C ASP A 2 18.92 -6.79 -11.81
N SER A 3 18.10 -6.24 -10.92
CA SER A 3 17.07 -6.96 -10.18
C SER A 3 15.81 -6.11 -9.99
N VAL A 4 14.68 -6.77 -9.71
CA VAL A 4 13.38 -6.15 -9.45
C VAL A 4 12.73 -6.89 -8.29
N THR A 5 12.28 -6.14 -7.29
CA THR A 5 11.38 -6.66 -6.26
C THR A 5 9.94 -6.33 -6.64
N TRP A 6 9.07 -7.34 -6.59
CA TRP A 6 7.65 -7.16 -6.90
C TRP A 6 6.79 -7.95 -5.93
N ASN A 7 5.80 -7.28 -5.34
CA ASN A 7 4.91 -7.84 -4.33
C ASN A 7 3.48 -7.95 -4.86
N PRO A 8 3.09 -9.07 -5.48
CA PRO A 8 1.70 -9.33 -5.84
C PRO A 8 0.71 -9.23 -4.66
N HIS A 9 1.16 -9.43 -3.42
CA HIS A 9 0.29 -9.29 -2.25
C HIS A 9 -0.11 -7.85 -1.89
N LYS A 10 0.41 -6.85 -2.63
CA LYS A 10 0.01 -5.45 -2.50
C LYS A 10 -1.09 -5.14 -3.54
N LEU A 11 -0.73 -4.44 -4.60
CA LEU A 11 -1.67 -3.91 -5.59
C LEU A 11 -2.43 -5.00 -6.37
N LEU A 12 -1.94 -6.25 -6.43
CA LEU A 12 -2.68 -7.34 -7.09
C LEU A 12 -3.56 -8.15 -6.13
N ALA A 13 -3.65 -7.74 -4.87
CA ALA A 13 -4.48 -8.34 -3.84
C ALA A 13 -4.24 -9.84 -3.57
N ALA A 14 -3.05 -10.37 -3.89
CA ALA A 14 -2.72 -11.73 -3.49
C ALA A 14 -2.67 -11.86 -1.95
N PRO A 15 -3.17 -12.94 -1.34
CA PRO A 15 -3.10 -13.08 0.11
C PRO A 15 -1.67 -13.06 0.64
N GLN A 16 -1.41 -12.37 1.76
CA GLN A 16 -0.07 -12.26 2.33
C GLN A 16 0.49 -13.62 2.78
N GLN A 17 1.78 -13.91 2.62
CA GLN A 17 2.80 -13.16 1.87
C GLN A 17 2.86 -13.61 0.40
N CYS A 18 3.18 -12.73 -0.54
CA CYS A 18 3.49 -13.10 -1.93
C CYS A 18 4.46 -12.08 -2.53
N SER A 19 5.75 -12.36 -2.43
CA SER A 19 6.83 -11.44 -2.82
C SER A 19 7.79 -12.15 -3.75
N THR A 20 8.33 -11.42 -4.72
CA THR A 20 9.28 -11.95 -5.70
C THR A 20 10.51 -11.06 -5.75
N PHE A 21 11.66 -11.71 -5.83
CA PHE A 21 12.92 -11.10 -6.24
C PHE A 21 13.27 -11.68 -7.61
N LEU A 22 13.30 -10.82 -8.62
CA LEU A 22 13.59 -11.16 -10.01
C LEU A 22 14.99 -10.62 -10.33
N THR A 23 15.82 -11.39 -11.01
CA THR A 23 17.13 -10.93 -11.48
C THR A 23 17.38 -11.39 -12.90
N LYS A 24 18.10 -10.57 -13.67
CA LYS A 24 18.54 -10.94 -15.02
C LYS A 24 19.73 -11.92 -15.00
N HIS A 25 20.43 -12.04 -13.86
CA HIS A 25 21.62 -12.88 -13.71
C HIS A 25 21.22 -14.32 -13.31
N LYS A 26 21.27 -15.25 -14.26
CA LYS A 26 20.70 -16.60 -14.11
C LYS A 26 21.29 -17.42 -12.95
N THR A 27 22.58 -17.26 -12.65
CA THR A 27 23.32 -18.11 -11.70
C THR A 27 23.58 -17.44 -10.35
N ILE A 28 23.46 -16.11 -10.27
CA ILE A 28 23.92 -15.31 -9.12
C ILE A 28 23.33 -15.77 -7.79
N LEU A 29 22.05 -16.15 -7.77
CA LEU A 29 21.38 -16.58 -6.54
C LEU A 29 21.91 -17.91 -6.02
N LYS A 30 22.28 -18.82 -6.92
CA LYS A 30 22.89 -20.10 -6.54
C LYS A 30 24.34 -19.86 -6.09
N GLU A 31 25.12 -19.11 -6.86
CA GLU A 31 26.51 -18.80 -6.51
C GLU A 31 26.64 -18.09 -5.16
N CYS A 32 25.69 -17.20 -4.84
CA CYS A 32 25.69 -16.43 -3.61
C CYS A 32 25.20 -17.22 -2.38
N HIS A 33 24.14 -18.04 -2.52
CA HIS A 33 23.47 -18.66 -1.37
C HIS A 33 23.76 -20.16 -1.20
N SER A 34 24.36 -20.82 -2.19
CA SER A 34 24.56 -22.27 -2.17
C SER A 34 25.44 -22.69 -1.00
N SER A 35 24.94 -23.65 -0.22
CA SER A 35 25.71 -24.32 0.84
C SER A 35 26.17 -25.72 0.44
N ASN A 36 25.63 -26.27 -0.66
CA ASN A 36 25.87 -27.65 -1.10
C ASN A 36 25.63 -28.68 0.02
N ALA A 37 24.61 -28.46 0.85
CA ALA A 37 24.22 -29.35 1.92
C ALA A 37 23.84 -30.74 1.36
N THR A 38 24.69 -31.73 1.59
CA THR A 38 24.56 -33.09 1.01
C THR A 38 23.29 -33.82 1.44
N TYR A 39 22.70 -33.45 2.58
CA TYR A 39 21.46 -34.03 3.09
C TYR A 39 20.18 -33.48 2.42
N LEU A 40 20.27 -32.37 1.66
CA LEU A 40 19.14 -31.77 0.93
C LEU A 40 19.31 -31.82 -0.59
N PHE A 41 20.54 -31.66 -1.07
CA PHE A 41 20.86 -31.51 -2.49
C PHE A 41 21.72 -32.69 -2.99
N GLN A 42 21.12 -33.88 -2.97
CA GLN A 42 21.71 -35.08 -3.56
C GLN A 42 21.86 -34.93 -5.07
N LYS A 43 23.01 -35.28 -5.64
CA LYS A 43 23.30 -35.16 -7.09
C LYS A 43 22.90 -36.39 -7.90
N ASP A 44 22.66 -37.51 -7.20
CA ASP A 44 22.36 -38.85 -7.69
C ASP A 44 20.85 -39.17 -7.67
N LYS A 45 20.00 -38.13 -7.61
CA LYS A 45 18.55 -38.32 -7.75
C LYS A 45 18.21 -38.85 -9.14
N PHE A 46 17.13 -39.64 -9.21
CA PHE A 46 16.65 -40.25 -10.46
C PHE A 46 15.99 -39.26 -11.44
N TYR A 47 15.89 -37.97 -11.08
CA TYR A 47 15.30 -36.90 -11.88
C TYR A 47 16.27 -35.73 -12.04
N ASP A 48 15.95 -34.82 -12.96
CA ASP A 48 16.73 -33.60 -13.18
C ASP A 48 16.70 -32.67 -11.95
N THR A 49 17.83 -32.60 -11.24
CA THR A 49 17.98 -31.77 -10.03
C THR A 49 18.02 -30.27 -10.33
N SER A 50 17.98 -29.84 -11.60
CA SER A 50 17.87 -28.43 -11.98
C SER A 50 16.57 -27.76 -11.47
N TYR A 51 15.53 -28.57 -11.20
CA TYR A 51 14.26 -28.15 -10.60
C TYR A 51 14.34 -27.93 -9.08
N ASP A 52 15.39 -28.42 -8.41
CA ASP A 52 15.61 -28.21 -6.98
C ASP A 52 16.19 -26.80 -6.76
N THR A 53 15.33 -25.86 -6.38
CA THR A 53 15.74 -24.45 -6.25
C THR A 53 16.24 -24.06 -4.86
N GLY A 54 16.31 -24.99 -3.90
CA GLY A 54 16.61 -24.69 -2.49
C GLY A 54 17.90 -23.91 -2.29
N ASP A 55 19.00 -24.33 -2.95
CA ASP A 55 20.32 -23.67 -2.87
C ASP A 55 20.37 -22.27 -3.51
N LYS A 56 19.28 -21.78 -4.11
CA LYS A 56 19.16 -20.39 -4.58
C LYS A 56 18.68 -19.44 -3.48
N HIS A 57 18.27 -19.96 -2.33
CA HIS A 57 17.57 -19.20 -1.30
C HIS A 57 18.36 -19.16 0.00
N ILE A 58 18.19 -18.06 0.75
CA ILE A 58 18.72 -17.92 2.11
C ILE A 58 17.97 -18.84 3.09
N GLN A 59 16.69 -19.14 2.81
CA GLN A 59 15.86 -20.01 3.63
C GLN A 59 16.03 -21.49 3.26
N CYS A 60 15.97 -22.38 4.25
CA CYS A 60 15.86 -23.83 4.03
C CYS A 60 14.41 -24.22 3.71
N GLY A 61 13.54 -24.29 4.71
CA GLY A 61 12.10 -24.50 4.52
C GLY A 61 11.43 -23.26 3.93
N ARG A 62 10.60 -23.43 2.89
CA ARG A 62 9.92 -22.31 2.22
C ARG A 62 8.48 -22.62 1.85
N ARG A 63 7.57 -21.67 2.11
CA ARG A 63 6.14 -21.78 1.79
C ARG A 63 5.89 -21.67 0.28
N ALA A 64 4.92 -22.42 -0.23
CA ALA A 64 4.48 -22.37 -1.63
C ALA A 64 3.57 -21.16 -1.93
N ASP A 65 4.06 -19.93 -1.74
CA ASP A 65 3.28 -18.70 -1.97
C ASP A 65 2.90 -18.49 -3.45
N VAL A 66 3.56 -19.19 -4.38
CA VAL A 66 3.28 -19.12 -5.81
C VAL A 66 1.88 -19.63 -6.17
N LEU A 67 1.34 -20.62 -5.44
CA LEU A 67 0.11 -21.32 -5.84
C LEU A 67 -1.11 -20.40 -5.84
N LYS A 68 -1.29 -19.60 -4.77
CA LYS A 68 -2.38 -18.63 -4.67
C LYS A 68 -2.32 -17.60 -5.79
N PHE A 69 -1.13 -17.11 -6.12
CA PHE A 69 -0.97 -16.11 -7.16
C PHE A 69 -1.19 -16.68 -8.55
N TRP A 70 -0.64 -17.87 -8.83
CA TRP A 70 -0.89 -18.59 -10.08
C TRP A 70 -2.39 -18.86 -10.28
N PHE A 71 -3.09 -19.31 -9.25
CA PHE A 71 -4.54 -19.58 -9.33
C PHE A 71 -5.34 -18.30 -9.61
N MET A 72 -5.02 -17.20 -8.92
CA MET A 72 -5.62 -15.90 -9.21
C MET A 72 -5.38 -15.47 -10.66
N TRP A 73 -4.16 -15.67 -11.19
CA TRP A 73 -3.84 -15.34 -12.56
C TRP A 73 -4.60 -16.21 -13.56
N LYS A 74 -4.74 -17.51 -13.28
CA LYS A 74 -5.58 -18.41 -14.10
C LYS A 74 -7.04 -17.97 -14.11
N ALA A 75 -7.58 -17.56 -12.97
CA ALA A 75 -8.99 -17.15 -12.84
C ALA A 75 -9.29 -15.77 -13.45
N LYS A 76 -8.42 -14.78 -13.21
CA LYS A 76 -8.62 -13.39 -13.65
C LYS A 76 -8.07 -13.14 -15.06
N GLY A 77 -7.04 -13.88 -15.46
CA GLY A 77 -6.24 -13.54 -16.63
C GLY A 77 -5.50 -12.21 -16.46
N HIS A 78 -4.74 -11.84 -17.50
CA HIS A 78 -4.08 -10.53 -17.54
C HIS A 78 -5.09 -9.38 -17.49
N SER A 79 -6.14 -9.46 -18.33
CA SER A 79 -7.20 -8.45 -18.41
C SER A 79 -7.96 -8.23 -17.10
N GLY A 80 -8.09 -9.27 -16.25
CA GLY A 80 -8.74 -9.13 -14.95
C GLY A 80 -7.87 -8.38 -13.94
N PHE A 81 -6.55 -8.52 -14.01
CA PHE A 81 -5.63 -7.71 -13.19
C PHE A 81 -5.52 -6.27 -13.70
N GLU A 82 -5.51 -6.08 -15.02
CA GLU A 82 -5.56 -4.75 -15.65
C GLU A 82 -6.80 -3.97 -15.18
N LYS A 83 -8.01 -4.52 -15.36
CA LYS A 83 -9.26 -3.90 -14.88
C LYS A 83 -9.26 -3.61 -13.38
N HIS A 84 -8.67 -4.49 -12.58
CA HIS A 84 -8.52 -4.28 -11.14
C HIS A 84 -7.65 -3.04 -10.87
N ILE A 85 -6.49 -2.94 -11.50
CA ILE A 85 -5.58 -1.79 -11.35
C ILE A 85 -6.27 -0.51 -11.82
N GLU A 86 -6.84 -0.51 -13.03
CA GLU A 86 -7.55 0.64 -13.59
C GLU A 86 -8.63 1.16 -12.64
N LYS A 87 -9.46 0.27 -12.07
CA LYS A 87 -10.51 0.65 -11.13
C LYS A 87 -9.95 1.30 -9.86
N VAL A 88 -8.83 0.78 -9.35
CA VAL A 88 -8.19 1.32 -8.15
C VAL A 88 -7.58 2.71 -8.41
N PHE A 89 -6.97 2.92 -9.59
CA PHE A 89 -6.46 4.23 -10.00
C PHE A 89 -7.59 5.23 -10.25
N ASP A 90 -8.68 4.81 -10.90
CA ASP A 90 -9.90 5.60 -11.09
C ASP A 90 -10.48 6.09 -9.75
N ASN A 91 -10.65 5.19 -8.78
CA ASN A 91 -11.12 5.55 -7.44
C ASN A 91 -10.17 6.53 -6.72
N ALA A 92 -8.85 6.32 -6.82
CA ALA A 92 -7.87 7.22 -6.20
C ALA A 92 -7.93 8.64 -6.81
N GLN A 93 -8.01 8.72 -8.14
CA GLN A 93 -8.14 9.98 -8.85
C GLN A 93 -9.47 10.67 -8.51
N TYR A 94 -10.56 9.91 -8.49
CA TYR A 94 -11.87 10.43 -8.11
C TYR A 94 -11.85 11.02 -6.70
N PHE A 95 -11.33 10.26 -5.72
CA PHE A 95 -11.22 10.72 -4.33
C PHE A 95 -10.41 12.02 -4.24
N LEU A 96 -9.25 12.11 -4.91
CA LEU A 96 -8.44 13.32 -4.95
C LEU A 96 -9.22 14.53 -5.51
N GLN A 97 -9.89 14.36 -6.65
CA GLN A 97 -10.68 15.45 -7.26
C GLN A 97 -11.89 15.84 -6.40
N HIS A 98 -12.44 14.88 -5.67
CA HIS A 98 -13.57 15.11 -4.79
C HIS A 98 -13.18 15.91 -3.55
N ILE A 99 -12.10 15.53 -2.86
CA ILE A 99 -11.62 16.26 -1.67
C ILE A 99 -11.05 17.65 -2.01
N LYS A 100 -10.50 17.85 -3.22
CA LYS A 100 -10.02 19.17 -3.69
C LYS A 100 -11.12 20.24 -3.72
N LYS A 101 -12.39 19.82 -3.81
CA LYS A 101 -13.55 20.71 -3.87
C LYS A 101 -14.17 20.99 -2.49
N ARG A 102 -13.58 20.45 -1.41
CA ARG A 102 -14.12 20.49 -0.05
C ARG A 102 -13.23 21.34 0.85
N GLU A 103 -13.87 22.11 1.72
CA GLU A 103 -13.15 22.88 2.72
C GLU A 103 -12.47 21.97 3.75
N GLY A 104 -11.32 22.40 4.26
CA GLY A 104 -10.57 21.67 5.27
C GLY A 104 -9.63 20.61 4.70
N PHE A 105 -9.79 20.16 3.44
CA PHE A 105 -8.79 19.28 2.84
C PHE A 105 -7.65 20.10 2.22
N LYS A 106 -6.42 19.89 2.69
CA LYS A 106 -5.21 20.48 2.10
C LYS A 106 -4.34 19.37 1.51
N ILE A 107 -4.16 19.40 0.19
CA ILE A 107 -3.42 18.35 -0.52
C ILE A 107 -1.92 18.49 -0.27
N VAL A 108 -1.26 17.37 0.03
CA VAL A 108 0.20 17.32 0.24
C VAL A 108 0.93 17.22 -1.10
N LEU A 109 0.40 16.39 -2.02
CA LEU A 109 0.95 16.18 -3.36
C LEU A 109 -0.15 16.34 -4.41
N GLU A 110 -0.03 17.37 -5.24
CA GLU A 110 -1.07 17.77 -6.20
C GLU A 110 -1.36 16.74 -7.30
N LYS A 111 -0.33 15.98 -7.69
CA LYS A 111 -0.34 14.99 -8.77
C LYS A 111 0.31 13.68 -8.30
N PRO A 112 -0.42 12.83 -7.57
CA PRO A 112 0.10 11.51 -7.21
C PRO A 112 0.23 10.63 -8.46
N GLU A 113 1.34 9.89 -8.55
CA GLU A 113 1.61 8.97 -9.67
C GLU A 113 1.04 7.55 -9.43
N CYS A 114 0.50 7.31 -8.25
CA CYS A 114 -0.03 6.01 -7.82
C CYS A 114 -1.31 6.22 -7.00
N THR A 115 -1.81 5.15 -6.38
CA THR A 115 -3.10 5.12 -5.67
C THR A 115 -3.04 5.72 -4.26
N ASN A 116 -1.92 6.36 -3.92
CA ASN A 116 -1.69 7.06 -2.66
C ASN A 116 -2.19 8.50 -2.76
N VAL A 117 -3.20 8.86 -1.98
CA VAL A 117 -3.66 10.25 -1.86
C VAL A 117 -3.25 10.78 -0.49
N MET A 118 -2.51 11.90 -0.48
CA MET A 118 -1.91 12.48 0.71
C MET A 118 -2.48 13.87 0.97
N PHE A 119 -3.01 14.08 2.18
CA PHE A 119 -3.69 15.33 2.55
C PHE A 119 -3.69 15.54 4.06
N TRP A 120 -3.76 16.79 4.49
CA TRP A 120 -4.20 17.16 5.83
C TRP A 120 -5.71 17.40 5.82
N TYR A 121 -6.35 17.15 6.96
CA TYR A 121 -7.67 17.70 7.27
C TYR A 121 -7.50 18.83 8.29
N VAL A 122 -7.99 20.02 7.96
CA VAL A 122 -7.92 21.25 8.74
C VAL A 122 -9.28 21.49 9.40
N PRO A 123 -9.39 21.27 10.73
CA PRO A 123 -10.64 21.45 11.46
C PRO A 123 -11.05 22.91 11.52
N LYS A 124 -12.32 23.19 11.84
CA LYS A 124 -12.87 24.56 11.85
C LYS A 124 -12.06 25.53 12.72
N CYS A 125 -11.51 25.07 13.85
CA CYS A 125 -10.72 25.90 14.77
C CYS A 125 -9.31 26.28 14.26
N LEU A 126 -8.87 25.74 13.12
CA LEU A 126 -7.57 26.04 12.50
C LEU A 126 -7.70 26.75 11.16
N ARG A 127 -8.90 26.86 10.59
CA ARG A 127 -9.10 27.53 9.29
C ARG A 127 -8.90 29.03 9.46
N GLY A 128 -8.02 29.63 8.67
CA GLY A 128 -7.68 31.06 8.79
C GLY A 128 -6.60 31.37 9.84
N CYS A 129 -6.07 30.36 10.54
CA CYS A 129 -5.00 30.49 11.54
C CYS A 129 -3.62 30.16 10.97
N GLU A 130 -3.44 30.11 9.64
CA GLU A 130 -2.20 29.64 9.01
C GLU A 130 -0.97 30.50 9.31
N SER A 131 -1.18 31.75 9.75
CA SER A 131 -0.12 32.67 10.18
C SER A 131 0.32 32.47 11.64
N ASP A 132 -0.42 31.70 12.42
CA ASP A 132 -0.13 31.52 13.84
C ASP A 132 1.20 30.76 14.00
N PRO A 133 2.10 31.17 14.91
CA PRO A 133 3.40 30.52 15.10
C PRO A 133 3.30 29.03 15.46
N ASP A 134 2.19 28.62 16.10
CA ASP A 134 1.93 27.25 16.55
C ASP A 134 0.99 26.47 15.61
N TYR A 135 0.64 27.01 14.45
CA TYR A 135 -0.33 26.40 13.51
C TYR A 135 0.03 24.95 13.17
N TYR A 136 1.29 24.70 12.78
CA TYR A 136 1.74 23.36 12.42
C TYR A 136 1.85 22.42 13.63
N GLU A 137 2.14 22.93 14.82
CA GLU A 137 2.13 22.15 16.06
C GLU A 137 0.71 21.66 16.39
N ARG A 138 -0.28 22.54 16.23
CA ARG A 138 -1.70 22.21 16.41
C ARG A 138 -2.20 21.27 15.31
N LEU A 139 -1.85 21.54 14.05
CA LEU A 139 -2.20 20.67 12.91
C LEU A 139 -1.63 19.25 13.08
N HIS A 140 -0.40 19.11 13.62
CA HIS A 140 0.23 17.81 13.89
C HIS A 140 -0.63 16.91 14.78
N LYS A 141 -1.42 17.50 15.69
CA LYS A 141 -2.28 16.80 16.65
C LYS A 141 -3.62 16.35 16.04
N VAL A 142 -4.00 16.86 14.86
CA VAL A 142 -5.31 16.57 14.24
C VAL A 142 -5.41 15.13 13.76
N ALA A 143 -4.45 14.66 12.96
CA ALA A 143 -4.54 13.33 12.36
C ALA A 143 -4.60 12.17 13.39
N PRO A 144 -3.80 12.19 14.49
CA PRO A 144 -3.95 11.24 15.59
C PRO A 144 -5.37 11.22 16.19
N LYS A 145 -5.97 12.40 16.42
CA LYS A 145 -7.32 12.52 17.00
C LYS A 145 -8.40 11.96 16.07
N ILE A 146 -8.35 12.28 14.77
CA ILE A 146 -9.30 11.71 13.81
C ILE A 146 -9.12 10.19 13.74
N LYS A 147 -7.86 9.69 13.70
CA LYS A 147 -7.60 8.24 13.69
C LYS A 147 -8.15 7.53 14.92
N GLU A 148 -8.02 8.11 16.10
CA GLU A 148 -8.62 7.55 17.32
C GLU A 148 -10.14 7.42 17.20
N ARG A 149 -10.83 8.47 16.72
CA ARG A 149 -12.28 8.44 16.49
C ARG A 149 -12.69 7.41 15.43
N MET A 150 -11.95 7.33 14.31
CA MET A 150 -12.16 6.32 13.27
C MET A 150 -12.14 4.88 13.83
N ILE A 151 -11.15 4.57 14.68
CA ILE A 151 -10.98 3.24 15.26
C ILE A 151 -12.05 2.93 16.30
N LYS A 152 -12.42 3.91 17.14
CA LYS A 152 -13.48 3.74 18.14
C LYS A 152 -14.85 3.54 17.49
N ASP A 153 -15.17 4.30 16.44
CA ASP A 153 -16.42 4.16 15.69
C ASP A 153 -16.43 2.89 14.80
N GLY A 154 -15.25 2.40 14.39
CA GLY A 154 -15.12 1.25 13.50
C GLY A 154 -15.56 1.52 12.06
N CYS A 155 -15.68 2.79 11.64
CA CYS A 155 -16.20 3.18 10.33
C CYS A 155 -15.18 3.02 9.19
N MET A 156 -13.91 3.35 9.43
CA MET A 156 -12.83 3.24 8.46
C MET A 156 -11.46 3.17 9.15
N MET A 157 -10.42 2.79 8.40
CA MET A 157 -9.05 2.78 8.91
C MET A 157 -8.06 3.33 7.89
N VAL A 158 -7.62 4.56 8.11
CA VAL A 158 -6.60 5.24 7.28
C VAL A 158 -5.35 5.52 8.12
N THR A 159 -4.17 5.40 7.52
CA THR A 159 -2.90 5.70 8.19
C THR A 159 -2.53 7.18 8.05
N TYR A 160 -1.84 7.71 9.05
CA TYR A 160 -1.19 9.02 8.99
C TYR A 160 0.28 8.89 9.38
N GLN A 161 1.10 9.85 8.94
CA GLN A 161 2.51 9.93 9.30
C GLN A 161 3.06 11.35 9.05
N PRO A 162 4.14 11.77 9.73
CA PRO A 162 4.94 12.91 9.31
C PRO A 162 5.96 12.49 8.24
N GLN A 163 6.53 13.44 7.50
CA GLN A 163 7.62 13.16 6.56
C GLN A 163 8.49 14.40 6.30
N GLY A 164 9.76 14.34 6.69
CA GLY A 164 10.65 15.51 6.65
C GLY A 164 10.06 16.64 7.49
N GLU A 165 9.94 17.83 6.90
CA GLU A 165 9.33 19.01 7.52
C GLU A 165 7.79 18.95 7.58
N LEU A 166 7.16 17.96 6.95
CA LEU A 166 5.71 17.83 6.93
C LEU A 166 5.20 17.18 8.23
N VAL A 167 4.38 17.92 8.98
CA VAL A 167 3.64 17.38 10.14
C VAL A 167 2.62 16.33 9.72
N ASN A 168 2.10 15.55 10.68
CA ASN A 168 1.20 14.42 10.42
C ASN A 168 0.11 14.73 9.37
N PHE A 169 0.16 14.01 8.25
CA PHE A 169 -0.85 14.02 7.19
C PHE A 169 -1.40 12.60 6.97
N PHE A 170 -2.61 12.50 6.44
CA PHE A 170 -3.17 11.22 6.04
C PHE A 170 -2.58 10.75 4.72
N ARG A 171 -2.33 9.45 4.64
CA ARG A 171 -2.07 8.75 3.38
C ARG A 171 -3.09 7.63 3.24
N ILE A 172 -4.13 7.89 2.46
CA ILE A 172 -5.06 6.84 2.04
C ILE A 172 -4.48 6.13 0.82
N VAL A 173 -4.60 4.80 0.81
CA VAL A 173 -4.07 3.96 -0.26
C VAL A 173 -5.19 3.06 -0.74
N PHE A 174 -5.60 3.23 -1.99
CA PHE A 174 -6.60 2.37 -2.59
C PHE A 174 -5.93 1.13 -3.16
N GLN A 175 -6.46 -0.05 -2.83
CA GLN A 175 -5.98 -1.36 -3.30
C GLN A 175 -7.13 -2.35 -3.55
N ASN A 176 -8.36 -2.01 -3.16
CA ASN A 176 -9.50 -2.89 -3.27
C ASN A 176 -10.41 -2.45 -4.42
N SER A 177 -10.47 -3.22 -5.51
CA SER A 177 -11.35 -2.94 -6.65
C SER A 177 -12.82 -3.30 -6.40
N ALA A 178 -13.18 -3.79 -5.21
CA ALA A 178 -14.58 -3.93 -4.82
C ALA A 178 -15.22 -2.57 -4.45
N LEU A 179 -14.40 -1.53 -4.25
CA LEU A 179 -14.87 -0.19 -3.95
C LEU A 179 -15.29 0.57 -5.23
N ASP A 180 -16.20 1.52 -5.07
CA ASP A 180 -16.63 2.44 -6.11
C ASP A 180 -16.61 3.92 -5.63
N HIS A 181 -17.07 4.83 -6.48
CA HIS A 181 -17.04 6.27 -6.18
C HIS A 181 -17.90 6.66 -4.97
N LYS A 182 -18.96 5.91 -4.65
CA LYS A 182 -19.77 6.18 -3.45
C LYS A 182 -18.97 5.96 -2.17
N ASP A 183 -18.04 5.01 -2.18
CA ASP A 183 -17.14 4.75 -1.06
C ASP A 183 -16.13 5.89 -0.92
N MET A 184 -15.70 6.50 -2.04
CA MET A 184 -14.81 7.66 -2.02
C MET A 184 -15.50 8.89 -1.41
N ILE A 185 -16.77 9.09 -1.76
CA ILE A 185 -17.61 10.13 -1.17
C ILE A 185 -17.77 9.87 0.34
N TYR A 186 -18.11 8.63 0.71
CA TYR A 186 -18.23 8.22 2.11
C TYR A 186 -16.96 8.48 2.92
N PHE A 187 -15.78 8.15 2.38
CA PHE A 187 -14.52 8.43 3.07
C PHE A 187 -14.34 9.94 3.30
N ALA A 188 -14.63 10.79 2.31
CA ALA A 188 -14.53 12.23 2.47
C ALA A 188 -15.52 12.76 3.52
N ASP A 189 -16.77 12.28 3.50
CA ASP A 189 -17.81 12.64 4.47
C ASP A 189 -17.41 12.23 5.89
N GLU A 190 -16.83 11.04 6.08
CA GLU A 190 -16.38 10.57 7.38
C GLU A 190 -15.17 11.36 7.90
N PHE A 191 -14.23 11.77 7.04
CA PHE A 191 -13.17 12.70 7.45
C PHE A 191 -13.73 14.02 7.97
N GLU A 192 -14.74 14.56 7.30
CA GLU A 192 -15.42 15.79 7.73
C GLU A 192 -16.15 15.59 9.06
N ARG A 193 -16.99 14.55 9.17
CA ARG A 193 -17.74 14.22 10.38
C ARG A 193 -16.83 14.03 11.59
N LEU A 194 -15.74 13.27 11.42
CA LEU A 194 -14.83 12.96 12.52
C LEU A 194 -13.92 14.13 12.87
N GLY A 195 -13.61 15.00 11.91
CA GLY A 195 -12.62 16.06 12.06
C GLY A 195 -13.19 17.46 12.33
N SER A 196 -14.43 17.77 11.92
CA SER A 196 -14.94 19.16 11.90
C SER A 196 -14.96 19.83 13.28
N GLU A 197 -15.21 19.05 14.33
CA GLU A 197 -15.33 19.50 15.73
C GLU A 197 -14.10 19.18 16.57
N ILE A 198 -12.98 18.83 15.94
CA ILE A 198 -11.72 18.68 16.67
C ILE A 198 -11.24 20.05 17.14
N ILE A 199 -10.86 20.12 18.41
CA ILE A 199 -10.19 21.26 19.02
C ILE A 199 -8.74 20.87 19.29
N VAL A 200 -7.80 21.71 18.84
CA VAL A 200 -6.34 21.55 18.97
C VAL A 200 -5.65 22.88 19.18
#